data_AF-A0A1H7GEV3-F1
#
_entry.id   AF-A0A1H7GEV3-F1
#
_cell.length_a   1.000
_cell.length_b   1.000
_cell.length_c   1.000
_cell.angle_alpha   90.00
_cell.angle_beta   90.00
_cell.angle_gamma   90.00
#
_symmetry.space_group_name_H-M   'P 1'
#
loop_
_entity.id
_entity.type
_entity.pdbx_description
1 polymer ?
#
loop_
_entity_poly.entity_id
_entity_poly.type
_entity_poly.pdbx_seq_one_letter_code
_entity_poly.pdbx_strand_id
1 'polypeptide(L)'
;MENNDRITFRGALMHFKTITKHRHIVRRNCFKMGLYFQGLTHDLSKYSPSEFWNGARYYQGTRSPNTRERELFGYSRTWLHHKGRNKHHFEYWIDFFKMGGPDSDGIVPCPMPNKYVAEMIADRVAACMTYRDAEYDSWDAWKYYQKEKPVLKKLVHPDTLNKLEFFLDMLGNQGEAATFKYIKEIFLTGKDKGRWERELEESLN
;
A
#
# COMPACT_ATOMS: atom_id res chain seq x y z
N MET A 1 -20.64 -3.19 27.30
CA MET A 1 -20.61 -3.63 25.88
C MET A 1 -19.98 -5.01 25.87
N GLU A 2 -20.74 -6.05 25.56
CA GLU A 2 -20.20 -7.42 25.49
C GLU A 2 -19.12 -7.50 24.43
N ASN A 3 -17.89 -7.67 24.90
CA ASN A 3 -16.71 -7.72 24.06
C ASN A 3 -16.62 -9.11 23.43
N ASN A 4 -17.32 -9.32 22.32
CA ASN A 4 -17.30 -10.60 21.62
C ASN A 4 -16.05 -10.71 20.73
N ASP A 5 -14.87 -10.47 21.32
CA ASP A 5 -13.53 -10.59 20.71
C ASP A 5 -13.08 -12.06 20.61
N ARG A 6 -14.03 -12.97 20.39
CA ARG A 6 -13.74 -14.40 20.20
C ARG A 6 -13.45 -14.67 18.74
N ILE A 7 -12.38 -15.41 18.48
CA ILE A 7 -12.11 -15.92 17.14
C ILE A 7 -13.22 -16.90 16.79
N THR A 8 -13.96 -16.60 15.72
CA THR A 8 -14.98 -17.51 15.19
C THR A 8 -14.44 -18.21 13.95
N PHE A 9 -14.87 -19.44 13.70
CA PHE A 9 -14.52 -20.17 12.48
C PHE A 9 -14.93 -19.37 11.22
N ARG A 10 -16.12 -18.78 11.24
CA ARG A 10 -16.61 -17.89 10.17
C ARG A 10 -15.69 -16.68 9.99
N GLY A 11 -15.31 -15.99 11.07
CA GLY A 11 -14.40 -14.84 11.01
C GLY A 11 -13.03 -15.21 10.44
N ALA A 12 -12.45 -16.33 10.88
CA ALA A 12 -11.18 -16.84 10.34
C ALA A 12 -11.27 -17.19 8.85
N LEU A 13 -12.33 -17.90 8.44
CA LEU A 13 -12.55 -18.28 7.04
C LEU A 13 -12.74 -17.06 6.14
N MET A 14 -13.55 -16.09 6.58
CA MET A 14 -13.81 -14.87 5.82
C MET A 14 -12.57 -13.97 5.75
N HIS A 15 -11.82 -13.85 6.85
CA HIS A 15 -10.54 -13.15 6.85
C HIS A 15 -9.55 -13.76 5.86
N PHE A 16 -9.39 -15.10 5.89
CA PHE A 16 -8.56 -15.83 4.94
C PHE A 16 -8.96 -15.54 3.50
N LYS A 17 -10.25 -15.67 3.16
CA LYS A 17 -10.77 -15.36 1.82
C LYS A 17 -10.45 -13.93 1.39
N THR A 18 -10.64 -12.94 2.28
CA THR A 18 -10.36 -11.54 1.98
C THR A 18 -8.87 -11.30 1.71
N ILE A 19 -7.97 -11.75 2.58
CA ILE A 19 -6.52 -11.52 2.38
C ILE A 19 -5.97 -12.30 1.18
N THR A 20 -6.54 -13.46 0.87
CA THR A 20 -6.17 -14.27 -0.29
C THR A 20 -6.68 -13.67 -1.60
N LYS A 21 -7.93 -13.17 -1.64
CA LYS A 21 -8.47 -12.41 -2.80
C LYS A 21 -7.58 -11.20 -3.10
N HIS A 22 -7.29 -10.38 -2.09
CA HIS A 22 -6.41 -9.21 -2.20
C HIS A 22 -5.05 -9.59 -2.79
N ARG A 23 -4.35 -10.55 -2.16
CA ARG A 23 -3.03 -11.00 -2.61
C ARG A 23 -3.03 -11.51 -4.05
N HIS A 24 -4.07 -12.22 -4.48
CA HIS A 24 -4.17 -12.69 -5.86
C HIS A 24 -4.30 -11.54 -6.88
N ILE A 25 -5.05 -10.49 -6.54
CA ILE A 25 -5.17 -9.30 -7.38
C ILE A 25 -3.83 -8.57 -7.44
N VAL A 26 -3.14 -8.37 -6.30
CA VAL A 26 -1.80 -7.76 -6.28
C VAL A 26 -0.83 -8.57 -7.12
N ARG A 27 -0.78 -9.89 -6.95
CA ARG A 27 0.06 -10.78 -7.75
C ARG A 27 -0.18 -10.58 -9.25
N ARG A 28 -1.44 -10.56 -9.69
CA ARG A 28 -1.81 -10.34 -11.10
C ARG A 28 -1.32 -8.98 -11.60
N ASN A 29 -1.52 -7.92 -10.81
CA ASN A 29 -1.10 -6.57 -11.18
C ASN A 29 0.44 -6.44 -11.21
N CYS A 30 1.14 -6.99 -10.23
CA CYS A 30 2.61 -7.07 -10.23
C CYS A 30 3.14 -7.80 -11.47
N PHE A 31 2.50 -8.88 -11.90
CA PHE A 31 2.92 -9.64 -13.09
C PHE A 31 2.76 -8.82 -14.37
N LYS A 32 1.70 -8.00 -14.48
CA LYS A 32 1.55 -7.03 -15.59
C LYS A 32 2.70 -6.03 -15.64
N MET A 33 3.28 -5.69 -14.49
CA MET A 33 4.43 -4.79 -14.35
C MET A 33 5.80 -5.49 -14.44
N GLY A 34 5.85 -6.82 -14.61
CA GLY A 34 7.10 -7.60 -14.60
C GLY A 34 7.69 -7.88 -13.21
N LEU A 35 6.97 -7.55 -12.13
CA LEU A 35 7.40 -7.72 -10.75
C LEU A 35 7.00 -9.10 -10.18
N TYR A 36 7.50 -10.17 -10.79
CA TYR A 36 7.10 -11.54 -10.43
C TYR A 36 7.42 -11.90 -8.98
N PHE A 37 8.62 -11.54 -8.51
CA PHE A 37 9.02 -11.83 -7.13
C PHE A 37 8.13 -11.09 -6.13
N GLN A 38 7.93 -9.78 -6.31
CA GLN A 38 7.07 -8.97 -5.44
C GLN A 38 5.66 -9.55 -5.40
N GLY A 39 5.06 -9.87 -6.55
CA GLY A 39 3.72 -10.45 -6.61
C GLY A 39 3.61 -11.82 -5.92
N LEU A 40 4.67 -12.63 -5.94
CA LEU A 40 4.72 -13.92 -5.25
C LEU A 40 4.94 -13.77 -3.75
N THR A 41 5.71 -12.78 -3.31
CA THR A 41 6.04 -12.60 -1.87
C THR A 41 5.15 -11.60 -1.16
N HIS A 42 4.31 -10.88 -1.90
CA HIS A 42 3.43 -9.85 -1.36
C HIS A 42 2.59 -10.39 -0.20
N ASP A 43 2.69 -9.70 0.94
CA ASP A 43 1.88 -9.91 2.13
C ASP A 43 1.82 -11.34 2.68
N LEU A 44 2.89 -12.12 2.47
CA LEU A 44 2.98 -13.44 3.08
C LEU A 44 2.95 -13.37 4.62
N SER A 45 3.32 -12.24 5.21
CA SER A 45 3.25 -12.04 6.66
C SER A 45 1.81 -12.09 7.20
N LYS A 46 0.78 -11.78 6.39
CA LYS A 46 -0.65 -11.85 6.78
C LYS A 46 -1.10 -13.26 7.15
N TYR A 47 -0.37 -14.29 6.69
CA TYR A 47 -0.63 -15.70 7.00
C TYR A 47 0.13 -16.19 8.24
N SER A 48 1.01 -15.36 8.82
CA SER A 48 1.70 -15.70 10.06
C SER A 48 0.73 -15.72 11.24
N PRO A 49 0.98 -16.53 12.29
CA PRO A 49 0.13 -16.55 13.48
C PRO A 49 -0.03 -15.17 14.15
N SER A 50 1.02 -14.34 14.11
CA SER A 50 1.04 -12.99 14.68
C SER A 50 0.05 -12.04 14.03
N GLU A 51 -0.25 -12.22 12.74
CA GLU A 51 -1.19 -11.40 11.99
C GLU A 51 -2.54 -12.08 11.80
N PHE A 52 -2.55 -13.33 11.34
CA PHE A 52 -3.76 -14.03 10.90
C PHE A 52 -4.80 -14.16 12.01
N TRP A 53 -4.41 -14.57 13.22
CA TRP A 53 -5.35 -14.80 14.30
C TRP A 53 -5.93 -13.50 14.87
N ASN A 54 -5.15 -12.42 14.90
CA ASN A 54 -5.67 -11.10 15.28
C ASN A 54 -6.59 -10.55 14.18
N GLY A 55 -6.23 -10.74 12.91
CA GLY A 55 -7.06 -10.37 11.77
C GLY A 55 -8.40 -11.10 11.76
N ALA A 56 -8.40 -12.40 12.06
CA ALA A 56 -9.60 -13.23 12.22
C ALA A 56 -10.46 -12.80 13.42
N ARG A 57 -9.82 -12.43 14.55
CA ARG A 57 -10.52 -11.97 15.76
C ARG A 57 -11.32 -10.70 15.52
N TYR A 58 -10.76 -9.74 14.79
CA TYR A 58 -11.36 -8.42 14.56
C TYR A 58 -11.95 -8.25 13.16
N TYR A 59 -12.26 -9.37 12.48
CA TYR A 59 -12.83 -9.36 11.14
C TYR A 59 -14.23 -8.74 11.14
N GLN A 60 -14.43 -7.73 10.28
CA GLN A 60 -15.71 -7.02 10.12
C GLN A 60 -16.26 -7.08 8.69
N GLY A 61 -15.45 -7.51 7.71
CA GLY A 61 -15.83 -7.59 6.30
C GLY A 61 -15.82 -6.28 5.52
N THR A 62 -16.07 -5.14 6.18
CA THR A 62 -16.17 -3.82 5.51
C THR A 62 -14.91 -2.97 5.60
N ARG A 63 -13.99 -3.30 6.53
CA ARG A 63 -12.74 -2.57 6.76
C ARG A 63 -11.66 -3.47 7.34
N SER A 64 -10.42 -2.97 7.35
CA SER A 64 -9.28 -3.69 7.91
C SER A 64 -9.46 -4.02 9.39
N PRO A 65 -9.17 -5.27 9.84
CA PRO A 65 -9.13 -5.62 11.25
C PRO A 65 -8.18 -4.74 12.07
N ASN A 66 -7.13 -4.20 11.44
CA ASN A 66 -6.18 -3.30 12.07
C ASN A 66 -6.82 -1.97 12.52
N THR A 67 -7.92 -1.55 11.90
CA THR A 67 -8.66 -0.35 12.34
C THR A 67 -9.32 -0.60 13.69
N ARG A 68 -9.88 -1.79 13.91
CA ARG A 68 -10.49 -2.16 15.18
C ARG A 68 -9.47 -2.27 16.31
N GLU A 69 -8.28 -2.83 16.04
CA GLU A 69 -7.21 -2.81 17.04
C GLU A 69 -6.86 -1.39 17.47
N ARG A 70 -6.76 -0.45 16.52
CA ARG A 70 -6.48 0.96 16.84
C ARG A 70 -7.58 1.59 17.69
N GLU A 71 -8.84 1.27 17.44
CA GLU A 71 -9.95 1.74 18.26
C GLU A 71 -9.92 1.19 19.69
N LEU A 72 -9.49 -0.06 19.87
CA LEU A 72 -9.45 -0.72 21.17
C LEU A 72 -8.21 -0.33 22.00
N PHE A 73 -7.06 -0.21 21.35
CA PHE A 73 -5.76 -0.12 22.05
C PHE A 73 -4.98 1.16 21.74
N GLY A 74 -5.44 2.00 20.81
CA GLY A 74 -4.70 3.16 20.29
C GLY A 74 -3.62 2.79 19.27
N TYR A 75 -3.39 1.51 19.00
CA TYR A 75 -2.45 1.02 17.98
C TYR A 75 -2.89 -0.35 17.43
N SER A 76 -2.29 -0.79 16.33
CA SER A 76 -2.50 -2.15 15.79
C SER A 76 -1.19 -2.93 15.84
N ARG A 77 -1.15 -3.97 16.67
CA ARG A 77 0.00 -4.88 16.74
C ARG A 77 0.21 -5.60 15.41
N THR A 78 -0.89 -6.01 14.77
CA THR A 78 -0.89 -6.61 13.44
C THR A 78 -0.23 -5.67 12.42
N TRP A 79 -0.62 -4.39 12.40
CA TRP A 79 -0.03 -3.39 11.49
C TRP A 79 1.46 -3.17 11.74
N LEU A 80 1.89 -3.08 13.00
CA LEU A 80 3.30 -2.90 13.33
C LEU A 80 4.16 -4.08 12.82
N HIS A 81 3.68 -5.31 12.96
CA HIS A 81 4.34 -6.50 12.43
C HIS A 81 4.35 -6.53 10.90
N HIS A 82 3.23 -6.15 10.29
CA HIS A 82 2.97 -6.15 8.87
C HIS A 82 3.82 -5.13 8.09
N LYS A 83 3.75 -3.86 8.49
CA LYS A 83 4.53 -2.77 7.86
C LYS A 83 6.04 -3.01 7.98
N GLY A 84 6.49 -3.70 9.05
CA GLY A 84 7.90 -4.04 9.27
C GLY A 84 8.41 -5.24 8.45
N ARG A 85 7.54 -5.93 7.69
CA ARG A 85 7.93 -7.10 6.84
C ARG A 85 7.63 -6.89 5.36
N ASN A 86 6.70 -6.00 5.04
CA ASN A 86 6.28 -5.74 3.67
C ASN A 86 6.78 -4.35 3.22
N LYS A 87 7.79 -4.38 2.35
CA LYS A 87 8.55 -3.20 1.91
C LYS A 87 7.78 -2.25 1.00
N HIS A 88 6.58 -2.61 0.55
CA HIS A 88 5.73 -1.69 -0.21
C HIS A 88 4.95 -0.73 0.70
N HIS A 89 4.97 -0.92 2.02
CA HIS A 89 4.49 0.11 2.95
C HIS A 89 5.58 1.16 3.19
N PHE A 90 5.24 2.43 3.01
CA PHE A 90 6.18 3.54 3.19
C PHE A 90 6.71 3.60 4.64
N GLU A 91 5.95 3.11 5.63
CA GLU A 91 6.39 3.06 7.02
C GLU A 91 7.49 2.03 7.30
N TYR A 92 7.81 1.15 6.34
CA TYR A 92 9.02 0.33 6.37
C TYR A 92 10.28 1.20 6.18
N TRP A 93 10.15 2.29 5.41
CA TRP A 93 11.24 3.17 4.99
C TRP A 93 11.34 4.41 5.87
N ILE A 94 11.06 4.26 7.16
CA ILE A 94 11.27 5.28 8.16
C ILE A 94 12.48 4.87 8.97
N ASP A 95 13.49 5.73 9.04
CA ASP A 95 14.75 5.46 9.72
C ASP A 95 15.01 6.45 10.85
N PHE A 96 15.92 6.09 11.75
CA PHE A 96 16.35 6.86 12.91
C PHE A 96 17.82 7.22 12.75
N PHE A 97 18.11 8.43 12.30
CA PHE A 97 19.50 8.87 12.18
C PHE A 97 19.63 10.39 12.21
N LYS A 98 20.87 10.85 12.32
CA LYS A 98 21.26 12.24 12.22
C LYS A 98 21.87 12.49 10.83
N MET A 99 21.22 13.25 9.95
CA MET A 99 22.00 13.95 8.91
C MET A 99 22.61 15.19 9.57
N GLY A 100 23.83 15.57 9.18
CA GLY A 100 24.62 16.65 9.78
C GLY A 100 24.07 18.08 9.60
N GLY A 101 22.76 18.29 9.77
CA GLY A 101 22.07 19.56 9.74
C GLY A 101 21.00 19.65 10.85
N PRO A 102 20.52 20.87 11.17
CA PRO A 102 19.64 21.14 12.31
C PRO A 102 18.22 20.56 12.19
N ASP A 103 17.77 20.19 10.98
CA ASP A 103 16.40 19.70 10.69
C ASP A 103 16.31 18.18 10.51
N SER A 104 17.38 17.45 10.81
CA SER A 104 17.55 16.06 10.40
C SER A 104 17.98 15.14 11.54
N ASP A 105 17.47 15.43 12.73
CA ASP A 105 17.61 14.63 13.93
C ASP A 105 16.31 13.87 14.22
N GLY A 106 16.36 12.55 14.24
CA GLY A 106 15.27 11.71 14.72
C GLY A 106 14.66 10.82 13.66
N ILE A 107 13.33 10.84 13.55
CA ILE A 107 12.55 9.94 12.67
C ILE A 107 12.41 10.59 11.30
N VAL A 108 13.05 10.02 10.29
CA VAL A 108 13.05 10.58 8.93
C VAL A 108 12.53 9.57 7.91
N PRO A 109 11.67 9.99 6.96
CA PRO A 109 11.24 9.11 5.89
C PRO A 109 12.32 9.04 4.79
N CYS A 110 12.59 7.84 4.32
CA CYS A 110 13.53 7.56 3.23
C CYS A 110 12.80 7.36 1.89
N PRO A 111 13.45 7.69 0.76
CA PRO A 111 12.88 7.40 -0.56
C PRO A 111 12.71 5.90 -0.77
N MET A 112 11.54 5.50 -1.28
CA MET A 112 11.25 4.10 -1.58
C MET A 112 11.88 3.71 -2.92
N PRO A 113 12.56 2.55 -3.00
CA PRO A 113 12.99 2.01 -4.29
C PRO A 113 11.81 1.79 -5.23
N ASN A 114 11.98 2.13 -6.52
CA ASN A 114 10.91 2.12 -7.53
C ASN A 114 10.08 0.83 -7.57
N LYS A 115 10.71 -0.35 -7.40
CA LYS A 115 9.99 -1.64 -7.38
C LYS A 115 8.96 -1.75 -6.25
N TYR A 116 9.22 -1.13 -5.09
CA TYR A 116 8.29 -1.13 -3.96
C TYR A 116 7.24 -0.01 -4.07
N VAL A 117 7.55 1.09 -4.76
CA VAL A 117 6.53 2.06 -5.17
C VAL A 117 5.54 1.40 -6.14
N ALA A 118 6.03 0.69 -7.15
CA ALA A 118 5.17 -0.03 -8.09
C ALA A 118 4.34 -1.14 -7.40
N GLU A 119 4.93 -1.90 -6.46
CA GLU A 119 4.19 -2.84 -5.63
C GLU A 119 3.11 -2.14 -4.78
N MET A 120 3.41 -0.96 -4.21
CA MET A 120 2.44 -0.15 -3.45
C MET A 120 1.26 0.32 -4.32
N ILE A 121 1.50 0.68 -5.59
CA ILE A 121 0.43 1.01 -6.53
C ILE A 121 -0.47 -0.20 -6.78
N ALA A 122 0.11 -1.38 -7.04
CA ALA A 122 -0.66 -2.61 -7.20
C ALA A 122 -1.46 -2.98 -5.94
N ASP A 123 -0.88 -2.79 -4.75
CA ASP A 123 -1.53 -3.01 -3.46
C ASP A 123 -2.76 -2.10 -3.28
N ARG A 124 -2.61 -0.79 -3.51
CA ARG A 124 -3.72 0.17 -3.39
C ARG A 124 -4.87 -0.13 -4.35
N VAL A 125 -4.55 -0.42 -5.62
CA VAL A 125 -5.55 -0.84 -6.62
C VAL A 125 -6.26 -2.12 -6.17
N ALA A 126 -5.52 -3.12 -5.70
CA ALA A 126 -6.09 -4.38 -5.24
C ALA A 126 -6.96 -4.23 -3.99
N ALA A 127 -6.59 -3.34 -3.06
CA ALA A 127 -7.39 -3.03 -1.89
C ALA A 127 -8.74 -2.43 -2.32
N CYS A 128 -8.72 -1.43 -3.20
CA CYS A 128 -9.94 -0.83 -3.75
C CYS A 128 -10.82 -1.88 -4.46
N MET A 129 -10.25 -2.72 -5.33
CA MET A 129 -10.98 -3.81 -5.99
C MET A 129 -11.55 -4.83 -5.00
N THR A 130 -10.82 -5.12 -3.91
CA THR A 130 -11.24 -6.13 -2.92
C THR A 130 -12.44 -5.65 -2.12
N TYR A 131 -12.48 -4.37 -1.72
CA TYR A 131 -13.53 -3.83 -0.86
C TYR A 131 -14.71 -3.21 -1.61
N ARG A 132 -14.50 -2.68 -2.83
CA ARG A 132 -15.58 -2.10 -3.65
C ARG A 132 -16.19 -3.05 -4.66
N ASP A 133 -15.46 -4.10 -5.00
CA ASP A 133 -15.93 -5.17 -5.89
C ASP A 133 -16.53 -4.61 -7.20
N ALA A 134 -17.82 -4.78 -7.45
CA ALA A 134 -18.50 -4.28 -8.65
C ALA A 134 -18.57 -2.75 -8.75
N GLU A 135 -18.43 -2.02 -7.64
CA GLU A 135 -18.44 -0.55 -7.62
C GLU A 135 -17.04 0.05 -7.82
N TYR A 136 -16.02 -0.76 -8.09
CA TYR A 136 -14.65 -0.28 -8.27
C TYR A 136 -14.52 0.63 -9.51
N ASP A 137 -13.80 1.73 -9.31
CA ASP A 137 -13.45 2.73 -10.33
C ASP A 137 -11.95 3.07 -10.21
N SER A 138 -11.29 3.35 -11.34
CA SER A 138 -9.82 3.54 -11.38
C SER A 138 -9.35 4.77 -10.57
N TRP A 139 -10.24 5.74 -10.31
CA TRP A 139 -9.96 6.86 -9.41
C TRP A 139 -10.02 6.52 -7.92
N ASP A 140 -10.47 5.33 -7.52
CA ASP A 140 -10.73 5.04 -6.12
C ASP A 140 -9.48 5.05 -5.25
N ALA A 141 -8.34 4.63 -5.81
CA ALA A 141 -7.06 4.70 -5.12
C ALA A 141 -6.63 6.16 -4.90
N TRP A 142 -6.89 7.05 -5.86
CA TRP A 142 -6.66 8.50 -5.73
C TRP A 142 -7.59 9.13 -4.68
N LYS A 143 -8.90 8.84 -4.74
CA LYS A 143 -9.89 9.33 -3.76
C LYS A 143 -9.55 8.88 -2.34
N TYR A 144 -9.04 7.65 -2.17
CA TYR A 144 -8.55 7.16 -0.89
C TYR A 144 -7.30 7.92 -0.43
N TYR A 145 -6.32 8.08 -1.32
CA TYR A 145 -5.09 8.84 -1.04
C TYR A 145 -5.37 10.30 -0.64
N GLN A 146 -6.29 11.00 -1.30
CA GLN A 146 -6.63 12.39 -1.00
C GLN A 146 -7.05 12.59 0.47
N LYS A 147 -7.72 11.60 1.07
CA LYS A 147 -8.11 11.63 2.50
C LYS A 147 -6.90 11.49 3.42
N GLU A 148 -5.87 10.74 3.00
CA GLU A 148 -4.64 10.51 3.77
C GLU A 148 -3.55 11.57 3.51
N LYS A 149 -3.60 12.28 2.37
CA LYS A 149 -2.59 13.23 1.88
C LYS A 149 -2.09 14.23 2.94
N PRO A 150 -2.94 14.86 3.79
CA PRO A 150 -2.45 15.79 4.81
C PRO A 150 -1.50 15.16 5.83
N VAL A 151 -1.69 13.87 6.13
CA VAL A 151 -0.85 13.10 7.05
C VAL A 151 0.37 12.55 6.31
N LEU A 152 0.18 11.99 5.11
CA LEU A 152 1.27 11.39 4.33
C LEU A 152 2.36 12.40 3.96
N LYS A 153 2.00 13.67 3.67
CA LYS A 153 2.97 14.75 3.42
C LYS A 153 3.99 14.96 4.55
N LYS A 154 3.68 14.51 5.78
CA LYS A 154 4.56 14.63 6.94
C LYS A 154 5.36 13.35 7.23
N LEU A 155 4.96 12.21 6.67
CA LEU A 155 5.46 10.88 7.05
C LEU A 155 6.07 10.10 5.88
N VAL A 156 5.95 10.61 4.66
CA VAL A 156 6.44 9.97 3.44
C VAL A 156 7.45 10.89 2.77
N HIS A 157 8.55 10.31 2.30
CA HIS A 157 9.58 11.08 1.61
C HIS A 157 9.00 11.73 0.34
N PRO A 158 9.30 13.00 0.04
CA PRO A 158 8.70 13.73 -1.10
C PRO A 158 8.82 13.01 -2.44
N ASP A 159 9.98 12.42 -2.74
CA ASP A 159 10.18 11.61 -3.96
C ASP A 159 9.18 10.44 -4.08
N THR A 160 8.97 9.70 -2.99
CA THR A 160 7.98 8.61 -2.95
C THR A 160 6.57 9.14 -3.16
N LEU A 161 6.25 10.29 -2.54
CA LEU A 161 4.92 10.90 -2.62
C LEU A 161 4.62 11.38 -4.05
N ASN A 162 5.58 12.02 -4.70
CA ASN A 162 5.46 12.50 -6.08
C ASN A 162 5.21 11.34 -7.05
N LYS A 163 5.95 10.23 -6.90
CA LYS A 163 5.73 9.01 -7.69
C LYS A 163 4.35 8.40 -7.44
N LEU A 164 3.91 8.38 -6.17
CA LEU A 164 2.58 7.90 -5.80
C LEU A 164 1.49 8.74 -6.47
N GLU A 165 1.56 10.07 -6.35
CA GLU A 165 0.58 10.97 -6.96
C GLU A 165 0.53 10.82 -8.48
N PHE A 166 1.69 10.81 -9.14
CA PHE A 166 1.78 10.61 -10.59
C PHE A 166 1.06 9.33 -11.05
N PHE A 167 1.32 8.18 -10.41
CA PHE A 167 0.69 6.93 -10.82
C PHE A 167 -0.79 6.84 -10.44
N LEU A 168 -1.21 7.45 -9.32
CA LEU A 168 -2.62 7.48 -8.96
C LEU A 168 -3.44 8.36 -9.90
N ASP A 169 -2.88 9.47 -10.36
CA ASP A 169 -3.50 10.31 -11.40
C ASP A 169 -3.57 9.57 -12.74
N MET A 170 -2.46 8.94 -13.17
CA MET A 170 -2.43 8.14 -14.39
C MET A 170 -3.42 6.97 -14.35
N LEU A 171 -3.62 6.33 -13.20
CA LEU A 171 -4.64 5.30 -13.02
C LEU A 171 -6.03 5.85 -13.29
N GLY A 172 -6.36 7.01 -12.71
CA GLY A 172 -7.65 7.66 -12.91
C GLY A 172 -7.91 8.08 -14.36
N ASN A 173 -6.90 8.66 -15.01
CA ASN A 173 -7.02 9.22 -16.35
C ASN A 173 -6.89 8.17 -17.47
N GLN A 174 -6.04 7.15 -17.30
CA GLN A 174 -5.65 6.23 -18.37
C GLN A 174 -5.95 4.75 -18.06
N GLY A 175 -6.36 4.43 -16.83
CA GLY A 175 -6.68 3.08 -16.39
C GLY A 175 -5.46 2.18 -16.16
N GLU A 176 -5.69 1.03 -15.50
CA GLU A 176 -4.63 0.14 -15.02
C GLU A 176 -3.75 -0.42 -16.14
N ALA A 177 -4.33 -0.69 -17.31
CA ALA A 177 -3.59 -1.28 -18.42
C ALA A 177 -2.49 -0.34 -18.93
N ALA A 178 -2.81 0.94 -19.13
CA ALA A 178 -1.86 1.96 -19.53
C ALA A 178 -0.83 2.22 -18.43
N THR A 179 -1.28 2.42 -17.18
CA THR A 179 -0.37 2.69 -16.06
C THR A 179 0.60 1.55 -15.80
N PHE A 180 0.15 0.30 -15.77
CA PHE A 180 1.03 -0.85 -15.51
C PHE A 180 2.02 -1.08 -16.64
N LYS A 181 1.63 -0.79 -17.89
CA LYS A 181 2.55 -0.81 -19.04
C LYS A 181 3.62 0.26 -18.89
N TYR A 182 3.23 1.50 -18.58
CA TYR A 182 4.18 2.60 -18.32
C TYR A 182 5.15 2.22 -17.20
N ILE A 183 4.65 1.70 -16.08
CA ILE A 183 5.47 1.27 -14.96
C ILE A 183 6.52 0.25 -15.40
N LYS A 184 6.10 -0.76 -16.18
CA LYS A 184 6.98 -1.84 -16.65
C LYS A 184 8.06 -1.33 -17.60
N GLU A 185 7.67 -0.54 -18.60
CA GLU A 185 8.54 -0.22 -19.75
C GLU A 185 9.43 0.99 -19.48
N ILE A 186 8.95 1.95 -18.69
CA ILE A 186 9.62 3.24 -18.46
C ILE A 186 10.13 3.34 -17.03
N PHE A 187 9.25 3.31 -16.03
CA PHE A 187 9.61 3.61 -14.65
C PHE A 187 10.58 2.59 -14.02
N LEU A 188 10.32 1.29 -14.21
CA LEU A 188 11.14 0.22 -13.61
C LEU A 188 12.44 -0.05 -14.37
N THR A 189 12.51 0.29 -15.66
CA THR A 189 13.74 0.08 -16.45
C THR A 189 14.78 1.16 -16.20
N GLY A 190 14.36 2.32 -15.67
CA GLY A 190 15.22 3.48 -15.50
C GLY A 190 15.79 4.01 -16.83
N LYS A 191 15.28 3.56 -17.98
CA LYS A 191 15.76 3.93 -19.31
C LYS A 191 15.46 5.39 -19.66
N ASP A 192 14.57 6.01 -18.90
CA ASP A 192 14.26 7.43 -19.03
C ASP A 192 14.33 8.10 -17.65
N LYS A 193 15.57 8.25 -17.15
CA LYS A 193 15.85 8.96 -15.90
C LYS A 193 15.25 10.37 -16.00
N GLY A 194 14.11 10.57 -15.36
CA GLY A 194 13.43 11.86 -15.28
C GLY A 194 12.26 12.09 -16.25
N ARG A 195 11.82 11.13 -17.07
CA ARG A 195 10.58 11.36 -17.86
C ARG A 195 9.34 11.48 -16.99
N TRP A 196 9.20 10.62 -16.00
CA TRP A 196 8.10 10.75 -15.05
C TRP A 196 8.21 12.06 -14.24
N GLU A 197 9.43 12.55 -13.98
CA GLU A 197 9.68 13.84 -13.32
C GLU A 197 9.24 15.01 -14.23
N ARG A 198 9.63 14.99 -15.51
CA ARG A 198 9.23 15.99 -16.51
C ARG A 198 7.72 15.98 -16.77
N GLU A 199 7.11 14.81 -16.94
CA GLU A 199 5.66 14.67 -17.13
C GLU A 199 4.89 15.14 -15.89
N LEU A 200 5.44 14.93 -14.68
CA LEU A 200 4.89 15.49 -13.46
C LEU A 200 4.99 17.02 -13.43
N GLU A 201 6.15 17.59 -13.77
CA GLU A 201 6.36 19.04 -13.86
C GLU A 201 5.42 19.70 -14.89
N GLU A 202 5.22 19.06 -16.06
CA GLU A 202 4.27 19.51 -17.09
C GLU A 202 2.81 19.47 -16.60
N SER A 203 2.43 18.47 -15.79
CA SER A 203 1.06 18.35 -15.26
C SER A 203 0.70 19.36 -14.16
N LEU A 204 1.70 19.98 -13.54
CA LEU A 204 1.54 20.95 -12.45
C LEU A 204 1.53 22.41 -12.93
N ASN A 205 1.87 22.66 -14.21
CA ASN A 205 1.91 23.97 -14.85
C ASN A 205 0.71 24.19 -15.78
#